data_AF-A0A5R2NFH9-F1
#
_entry.id   AF-A0A5R2NFH9-F1
#
_cell.length_a   1.000
_cell.length_b   1.000
_cell.length_c   1.000
_cell.angle_alpha   90.00
_cell.angle_beta   90.00
_cell.angle_gamma   90.00
#
_symmetry.space_group_name_H-M   'P 1'
#
loop_
_entity.id
_entity.type
_entity.pdbx_description
1 polymer ?
#
loop_
_entity_poly.entity_id
_entity_poly.type
_entity_poly.pdbx_seq_one_letter_code
_entity_poly.pdbx_strand_id
1 'polypeptide(L)'
;MRKTVYLLSAASLCGCVAAAPSPAPGGNPSGNTLVDPIPISLALEEIITVGVRQHLKNPIAAKFGPMLAGERTKSGRHEIVVCGYVEDKGAPAGNEPFIGKIYPDAGNSFELVAIDDTSVGGTCRMAGLAMPET
;
A
#
# COMPACT_ATOMS: atom_id res chain seq x y z
N MET A 1 -53.42 23.41 41.30
CA MET A 1 -51.98 23.62 41.02
C MET A 1 -51.28 22.26 41.00
N ARG A 2 -50.86 21.78 39.83
CA ARG A 2 -49.91 20.67 39.66
C ARG A 2 -49.04 21.01 38.44
N LYS A 3 -47.76 21.29 38.68
CA LYS A 3 -46.73 21.55 37.65
C LYS A 3 -46.04 20.22 37.36
N THR A 4 -46.13 19.75 36.13
CA THR A 4 -45.29 18.66 35.60
C THR A 4 -44.37 19.25 34.55
N VAL A 5 -43.09 19.37 34.91
CA VAL A 5 -42.01 19.78 34.02
C VAL A 5 -41.46 18.51 33.38
N TYR A 6 -41.62 18.37 32.07
CA TYR A 6 -40.95 17.33 31.28
C TYR A 6 -39.54 17.82 30.91
N LEU A 7 -38.53 17.24 31.54
CA LEU A 7 -37.12 17.36 31.14
C LEU A 7 -36.87 16.40 29.96
N LEU A 8 -36.81 16.94 28.75
CA LEU A 8 -36.33 16.23 27.57
C LEU A 8 -34.80 16.34 27.51
N SER A 9 -34.12 15.27 27.93
CA SER A 9 -32.68 15.12 27.77
C SER A 9 -32.34 14.82 26.31
N ALA A 10 -31.84 15.82 25.59
CA ALA A 10 -31.21 15.62 24.28
C ALA A 10 -29.76 15.17 24.51
N ALA A 11 -29.52 13.85 24.45
CA ALA A 11 -28.16 13.32 24.37
C ALA A 11 -27.65 13.52 22.94
N SER A 12 -26.83 14.56 22.72
CA SER A 12 -26.09 14.76 21.48
C SER A 12 -24.97 13.73 21.40
N LEU A 13 -25.15 12.67 20.61
CA LEU A 13 -24.07 11.79 20.19
C LEU A 13 -23.19 12.56 19.19
N CYS A 14 -22.07 13.11 19.66
CA CYS A 14 -20.97 13.53 18.80
C CYS A 14 -20.38 12.27 18.15
N GLY A 15 -20.88 11.92 16.96
CA GLY A 15 -20.23 10.96 16.09
C GLY A 15 -18.93 11.57 15.56
N CYS A 16 -17.79 10.96 15.89
CA CYS A 16 -16.52 11.24 15.26
C CYS A 16 -16.61 10.83 13.78
N VAL A 17 -16.74 11.79 12.88
CA VAL A 17 -16.54 11.56 11.44
C VAL A 17 -15.04 11.45 11.21
N ALA A 18 -14.55 10.26 10.91
CA ALA A 18 -13.22 10.08 10.32
C ALA A 18 -13.24 10.75 8.95
N ALA A 19 -12.49 11.84 8.80
CA ALA A 19 -12.34 12.52 7.53
C ALA A 19 -11.61 11.57 6.55
N ALA A 20 -12.33 11.11 5.52
CA ALA A 20 -11.69 10.51 4.36
C ALA A 20 -10.82 11.57 3.67
N PRO A 21 -9.57 11.26 3.28
CA PRO A 21 -8.76 12.18 2.50
C PRO A 21 -9.49 12.50 1.19
N SER A 22 -9.59 13.79 0.86
CA SER A 22 -10.25 14.25 -0.35
C SER A 22 -9.57 13.66 -1.59
N PRO A 23 -10.33 13.15 -2.59
CA PRO A 23 -9.75 12.86 -3.88
C PRO A 23 -9.35 14.20 -4.53
N ALA A 24 -8.06 14.35 -4.82
CA ALA A 24 -7.55 15.52 -5.53
C ALA A 24 -8.20 15.59 -6.94
N PRO A 25 -8.45 16.79 -7.49
CA PRO A 25 -9.06 16.93 -8.80
C PRO A 25 -8.11 16.43 -9.88
N GLY A 26 -8.64 15.65 -10.81
CA GLY A 26 -7.86 14.99 -11.87
C GLY A 26 -7.03 15.94 -12.74
N GLY A 27 -5.96 15.36 -13.32
CA GLY A 27 -5.09 16.02 -14.27
C GLY A 27 -4.31 15.04 -15.15
N ASN A 28 -4.82 14.85 -16.37
CA ASN A 28 -4.18 14.44 -17.62
C ASN A 28 -3.44 13.09 -17.79
N PRO A 29 -3.59 12.44 -18.97
CA PRO A 29 -2.86 11.24 -19.36
C PRO A 29 -1.53 11.63 -20.00
N SER A 30 -0.42 11.55 -19.25
CA SER A 30 0.90 11.58 -19.87
C SER A 30 1.95 10.96 -18.94
N GLY A 31 2.15 9.65 -19.05
CA GLY A 31 3.35 8.96 -18.56
C GLY A 31 3.67 9.17 -17.07
N ASN A 32 2.65 9.15 -16.23
CA ASN A 32 2.71 9.54 -14.82
C ASN A 32 3.61 8.55 -14.06
N THR A 33 4.79 8.99 -13.61
CA THR A 33 5.66 8.18 -12.74
C THR A 33 5.04 7.98 -11.35
N LEU A 34 4.24 8.94 -10.89
CA LEU A 34 3.52 8.86 -9.63
C LEU A 34 2.37 7.86 -9.72
N VAL A 35 2.13 7.15 -8.62
CA VAL A 35 0.95 6.28 -8.45
C VAL A 35 -0.11 6.97 -7.59
N ASP A 36 -1.36 6.57 -7.81
CA ASP A 36 -2.48 6.90 -6.94
C ASP A 36 -2.51 5.87 -5.80
N PRO A 37 -2.31 6.25 -4.52
CA PRO A 37 -2.24 5.30 -3.42
C PRO A 37 -3.55 4.53 -3.23
N ILE A 38 -3.44 3.21 -3.02
CA ILE A 38 -4.58 2.33 -2.78
C ILE A 38 -4.39 1.56 -1.46
N PRO A 39 -5.48 1.25 -0.73
CA PRO A 39 -5.36 0.38 0.43
C PRO A 39 -4.96 -1.04 0.01
N ILE A 40 -4.08 -1.66 0.79
CA ILE A 40 -3.72 -3.07 0.59
C ILE A 40 -4.84 -3.93 1.19
N SER A 41 -5.62 -4.57 0.31
CA SER A 41 -6.59 -5.59 0.70
C SER A 41 -5.89 -6.91 1.03
N LEU A 42 -6.57 -7.80 1.75
CA LEU A 42 -6.03 -9.14 2.06
C LEU A 42 -5.66 -9.93 0.80
N ALA A 43 -6.44 -9.81 -0.28
CA ALA A 43 -6.15 -10.47 -1.54
C ALA A 43 -4.89 -9.88 -2.21
N LEU A 44 -4.73 -8.56 -2.14
CA LEU A 44 -3.54 -7.89 -2.66
C LEU A 44 -2.29 -8.27 -1.86
N GLU A 45 -2.41 -8.30 -0.52
CA GLU A 45 -1.36 -8.77 0.38
C GLU A 45 -0.94 -10.20 0.07
N GLU A 46 -1.89 -11.11 -0.18
CA GLU A 46 -1.59 -12.49 -0.56
C GLU A 46 -0.79 -12.55 -1.87
N ILE A 47 -1.20 -11.81 -2.90
CA ILE A 47 -0.49 -11.76 -4.19
C ILE A 47 0.95 -11.25 -4.00
N ILE A 48 1.12 -10.16 -3.24
CA ILE A 48 2.43 -9.56 -2.96
C ILE A 48 3.31 -10.56 -2.21
N THR A 49 2.81 -11.11 -1.11
CA THR A 49 3.61 -11.96 -0.22
C THR A 49 4.00 -13.27 -0.89
N VAL A 50 3.08 -13.90 -1.64
CA VAL A 50 3.38 -15.09 -2.45
C VAL A 50 4.39 -14.75 -3.55
N GLY A 51 4.23 -13.62 -4.24
CA GLY A 51 5.12 -13.18 -5.30
C GLY A 51 6.55 -12.93 -4.80
N VAL A 52 6.71 -12.11 -3.77
CA VAL A 52 8.03 -11.80 -3.18
C VAL A 52 8.71 -13.07 -2.66
N ARG A 53 7.97 -13.96 -2.00
CA ARG A 53 8.50 -15.23 -1.46
C ARG A 53 9.18 -16.11 -2.50
N GLN A 54 8.78 -16.05 -3.77
CA GLN A 54 9.40 -16.83 -4.84
C GLN A 54 10.86 -16.44 -5.10
N HIS A 55 11.28 -15.27 -4.61
CA HIS A 55 12.62 -14.73 -4.82
C HIS A 55 13.50 -14.74 -3.57
N LEU A 56 12.97 -15.21 -2.43
CA LEU A 56 13.71 -15.27 -1.16
C LEU A 56 14.50 -16.58 -1.03
N LYS A 57 15.61 -16.54 -0.28
CA LYS A 57 16.39 -17.73 0.06
C LYS A 57 15.65 -18.62 1.04
N ASN A 58 14.93 -18.03 2.00
CA ASN A 58 14.10 -18.75 2.96
C ASN A 58 12.64 -18.25 2.96
N PRO A 59 11.83 -18.64 1.96
CA PRO A 59 10.47 -18.13 1.80
C PRO A 59 9.54 -18.40 2.99
N ILE A 60 9.77 -19.50 3.71
CA ILE A 60 8.94 -19.94 4.84
C ILE A 60 9.18 -19.07 6.08
N ALA A 61 10.42 -18.61 6.26
CA ALA A 61 10.80 -17.77 7.39
C ALA A 61 10.54 -16.27 7.14
N ALA A 62 10.08 -15.91 5.95
CA ALA A 62 9.88 -14.54 5.53
C ALA A 62 8.87 -13.80 6.40
N LYS A 63 9.26 -12.62 6.91
CA LYS A 63 8.36 -11.71 7.62
C LYS A 63 8.25 -10.41 6.84
N PHE A 64 7.03 -10.04 6.49
CA PHE A 64 6.76 -8.81 5.77
C PHE A 64 6.56 -7.66 6.76
N GLY A 65 7.26 -6.56 6.50
CA GLY A 65 7.09 -5.29 7.20
C GLY A 65 5.99 -4.44 6.57
N PRO A 66 5.97 -3.13 6.85
CA PRO A 66 5.05 -2.20 6.21
C PRO A 66 5.13 -2.28 4.68
N MET A 67 3.97 -2.28 4.04
CA MET A 67 3.83 -2.26 2.59
C MET A 67 2.95 -1.08 2.17
N LEU A 68 3.28 -0.49 1.03
CA LEU A 68 2.53 0.57 0.37
C LEU A 68 2.24 0.13 -1.06
N ALA A 69 1.06 0.48 -1.55
CA ALA A 69 0.65 0.20 -2.92
C ALA A 69 0.01 1.43 -3.55
N GLY A 70 0.14 1.54 -4.86
CA GLY A 70 -0.63 2.50 -5.64
C GLY A 70 -0.75 2.05 -7.08
N GLU A 71 -1.81 2.48 -7.72
CA GLU A 71 -2.11 2.16 -9.10
C GLU A 71 -1.67 3.28 -10.04
N ARG A 72 -1.28 2.92 -11.27
CA ARG A 72 -1.09 3.87 -12.36
C ARG A 72 -1.33 3.20 -13.70
N THR A 73 -1.44 4.02 -14.73
CA THR A 73 -1.36 3.57 -16.12
C THR A 73 -0.05 4.04 -16.71
N LYS A 74 0.86 3.10 -16.99
CA LYS A 74 2.15 3.38 -17.62
C LYS A 74 2.21 2.73 -18.99
N SER A 75 2.50 3.54 -20.02
CA SER A 75 2.57 3.07 -21.42
C SER A 75 1.31 2.31 -21.89
N GLY A 76 0.12 2.75 -21.44
CA GLY A 76 -1.16 2.13 -21.79
C GLY A 76 -1.48 0.84 -21.02
N ARG A 77 -0.61 0.41 -20.10
CA ARG A 77 -0.85 -0.75 -19.23
C ARG A 77 -1.17 -0.29 -17.81
N HIS A 78 -2.23 -0.85 -17.25
CA HIS A 78 -2.58 -0.65 -15.85
C HIS A 78 -1.67 -1.52 -14.97
N GLU A 79 -0.97 -0.90 -14.03
CA GLU A 79 -0.07 -1.58 -13.10
C GLU A 79 -0.29 -1.04 -11.68
N ILE A 80 -0.26 -1.95 -10.71
CA ILE A 80 -0.19 -1.63 -9.29
C ILE A 80 1.28 -1.74 -8.89
N VAL A 81 1.88 -0.64 -8.45
CA VAL A 81 3.25 -0.64 -7.90
C VAL A 81 3.16 -0.89 -6.41
N VAL A 82 4.04 -1.76 -5.91
CA VAL A 82 4.11 -2.11 -4.50
C VAL A 82 5.51 -1.89 -4.00
N CYS A 83 5.63 -1.28 -2.83
CA CYS A 83 6.88 -1.03 -2.13
C CYS A 83 6.75 -1.54 -0.69
N GLY A 84 7.78 -2.19 -0.16
CA GLY A 84 7.76 -2.64 1.22
C GLY A 84 9.06 -3.23 1.69
N TYR A 85 9.02 -3.84 2.88
CA TYR A 85 10.16 -4.52 3.49
C TYR A 85 9.84 -6.00 3.73
N VAL A 86 10.87 -6.85 3.63
CA VAL A 86 10.78 -8.26 3.98
C VAL A 86 12.06 -8.72 4.68
N GLU A 87 11.92 -9.42 5.81
CA GLU A 87 13.03 -10.13 6.44
C GLU A 87 13.20 -11.50 5.80
N ASP A 88 14.33 -11.75 5.14
CA ASP A 88 14.74 -13.10 4.72
C ASP A 88 15.75 -13.68 5.72
N LYS A 89 15.36 -14.73 6.46
CA LYS A 89 16.29 -15.40 7.39
C LYS A 89 17.39 -16.12 6.60
N GLY A 90 18.51 -15.44 6.45
CA GLY A 90 19.66 -15.83 5.63
C GLY A 90 20.30 -14.64 4.91
N ALA A 91 19.63 -13.49 4.91
CA ALA A 91 20.16 -12.21 4.44
C ALA A 91 21.11 -11.58 5.46
N PRO A 92 22.22 -10.94 5.04
CA PRO A 92 23.12 -10.22 5.94
C PRO A 92 22.49 -8.97 6.57
N ALA A 93 21.47 -8.38 5.93
CA ALA A 93 21.06 -6.99 6.14
C ALA A 93 19.75 -6.78 6.93
N GLY A 94 19.07 -7.83 7.39
CA GLY A 94 17.80 -7.68 8.13
C GLY A 94 16.60 -7.46 7.19
N ASN A 95 15.86 -6.35 7.37
CA ASN A 95 14.71 -5.98 6.54
C ASN A 95 15.18 -5.52 5.15
N GLU A 96 14.96 -6.34 4.13
CA GLU A 96 15.29 -6.02 2.74
C GLU A 96 14.15 -5.20 2.11
N PRO A 97 14.44 -4.03 1.52
CA PRO A 97 13.44 -3.30 0.77
C PRO A 97 13.16 -4.02 -0.56
N PHE A 98 11.90 -4.05 -0.98
CA PHE A 98 11.50 -4.57 -2.29
C PHE A 98 10.57 -3.60 -3.02
N ILE A 99 10.60 -3.69 -4.35
CA ILE A 99 9.63 -3.08 -5.24
C ILE A 99 9.11 -4.12 -6.23
N GLY A 100 7.79 -4.19 -6.35
CA GLY A 100 7.10 -5.11 -7.25
C GLY A 100 6.02 -4.41 -8.06
N LYS A 101 5.53 -5.11 -9.08
CA LYS A 101 4.40 -4.70 -9.90
C LYS A 101 3.39 -5.82 -9.97
N ILE A 102 2.12 -5.43 -9.99
CA ILE A 102 1.01 -6.34 -10.25
C ILE A 102 0.26 -5.83 -11.46
N TYR A 103 -0.12 -6.75 -12.34
CA TYR A 103 -0.83 -6.44 -13.57
C TYR A 103 -2.23 -7.06 -13.52
N PRO A 104 -3.27 -6.27 -13.18
CA PRO A 104 -4.64 -6.77 -13.07
C PRO A 104 -5.20 -7.31 -14.40
N ASP A 105 -4.73 -6.76 -15.52
CA ASP A 105 -5.09 -7.22 -16.87
C ASP A 105 -4.55 -8.62 -17.22
N ALA A 106 -3.56 -9.10 -16.48
CA ALA A 106 -2.88 -10.38 -16.68
C ALA A 106 -3.11 -11.33 -15.48
N GLY A 107 -4.35 -11.40 -14.99
CA GLY A 107 -4.74 -12.31 -13.91
C GLY A 107 -4.08 -11.99 -12.56
N ASN A 108 -3.80 -10.70 -12.31
CA ASN A 108 -3.03 -10.24 -11.15
C ASN A 108 -1.62 -10.84 -11.06
N SER A 109 -0.96 -11.01 -12.20
CA SER A 109 0.43 -11.50 -12.21
C SER A 109 1.35 -10.53 -11.47
N PHE A 110 2.23 -11.09 -10.64
CA PHE A 110 3.23 -10.36 -9.88
C PHE A 110 4.59 -10.41 -10.59
N GLU A 111 5.27 -9.27 -10.65
CA GLU A 111 6.63 -9.12 -11.14
C GLU A 111 7.47 -8.44 -10.05
N LEU A 112 8.51 -9.12 -9.57
CA LEU A 112 9.50 -8.48 -8.71
C LEU A 112 10.42 -7.61 -9.56
N VAL A 113 10.48 -6.32 -9.26
CA VAL A 113 11.36 -5.38 -9.98
C VAL A 113 12.74 -5.35 -9.34
N ALA A 114 12.81 -5.27 -8.01
CA ALA A 114 14.07 -5.35 -7.25
C ALA A 114 13.82 -5.73 -5.78
N ILE A 115 14.84 -6.33 -5.15
CA ILE A 115 14.91 -6.64 -3.72
C ILE A 115 16.36 -6.47 -3.25
N ASP A 116 16.55 -6.03 -2.00
CA ASP A 116 17.86 -5.79 -1.38
C ASP A 116 18.76 -4.85 -2.22
N ASP A 117 18.14 -3.89 -2.91
CA ASP A 117 18.84 -2.90 -3.73
C ASP A 117 18.70 -1.51 -3.11
N THR A 118 19.84 -0.83 -2.94
CA THR A 118 19.91 0.54 -2.38
C THR A 118 19.05 1.57 -3.12
N SER A 119 18.71 1.31 -4.38
CA SER A 119 17.87 2.15 -5.22
C SER A 119 16.36 1.97 -4.97
N VAL A 120 15.94 0.92 -4.25
CA VAL A 120 14.51 0.64 -4.00
C VAL A 120 13.86 1.80 -3.26
N GLY A 121 14.48 2.30 -2.20
CA GLY A 121 13.97 3.45 -1.43
C GLY A 121 13.76 4.70 -2.28
N GLY A 122 14.73 5.02 -3.14
CA GLY A 122 14.63 6.13 -4.09
C GLY A 122 13.53 5.92 -5.12
N THR A 123 13.42 4.71 -5.66
CA THR A 123 12.41 4.35 -6.67
C THR A 123 10.99 4.43 -6.10
N CYS A 124 10.79 3.90 -4.90
CA CYS A 124 9.51 3.98 -4.19
C CYS A 124 9.12 5.43 -3.91
N ARG A 125 10.07 6.28 -3.47
CA ARG A 125 9.83 7.71 -3.28
C ARG A 125 9.47 8.43 -4.59
N MET A 126 10.16 8.13 -5.70
CA MET A 126 9.82 8.68 -7.02
C MET A 126 8.44 8.22 -7.52
N ALA A 127 8.00 7.03 -7.12
CA ALA A 127 6.65 6.55 -7.40
C ALA A 127 5.57 7.22 -6.52
N GLY A 128 5.95 7.98 -5.49
CA GLY A 128 5.01 8.56 -4.53
C GLY A 128 4.68 7.64 -3.35
N LEU A 129 5.38 6.51 -3.23
CA LEU A 129 5.26 5.55 -2.14
C LEU A 129 6.45 5.69 -1.19
N ALA A 130 6.47 6.76 -0.39
CA ALA A 130 7.54 6.98 0.57
C ALA A 130 7.48 5.92 1.69
N MET A 131 8.36 4.92 1.61
CA MET A 131 8.43 3.85 2.60
C MET A 131 8.79 4.43 3.99
N PRO A 132 8.18 3.94 5.07
CA PRO A 132 8.55 4.36 6.42
C PRO A 132 9.99 3.92 6.74
N GLU A 133 10.73 4.77 7.45
CA GLU A 133 12.05 4.41 7.97
C GLU A 133 11.88 3.28 9.02
N THR A 134 12.62 2.19 8.88
CA THR A 134 12.60 1.01 9.78
C THR A 134 13.74 1.01 10.77
#